data_AF-A0A2T9ZFH1-F1
#
_entry.id   AF-A0A2T9ZFH1-F1
#
_cell.length_a   1.000
_cell.length_b   1.000
_cell.length_c   1.000
_cell.angle_alpha   90.00
_cell.angle_beta   90.00
_cell.angle_gamma   90.00
#
_symmetry.space_group_name_H-M   'P 1'
#
loop_
_entity.id
_entity.type
_entity.pdbx_description
1 polymer ?
#
loop_
_entity_poly.entity_id
_entity_poly.type
_entity_poly.pdbx_seq_one_letter_code
_entity_poly.pdbx_strand_id
1 'polypeptide(L)'
;MEDLYYRFDDEKIITPPKEIVFSKDKIPSRNIKIDFSNSRLQVIVKLANIVLSPENSKYNGGVWHIEGMENEKIVATGIYYYSNENVTESCLGFRVQISEPDYEQNDATYVKEAFSLADEDPLNQYLGKVDTLGGRCLVFPNIYQHKVQPFELADKSRPGHRKILCFFLIDPTRRILSTANIPPQQREWVDPEGSKSTGAKSVLQNQTSLDPLSRSDFPIDFETAKAHRKQLMDERKFFVNTVNEKVFERPFSLCEH
;
A
#
# COMPACT_ATOMS: atom_id res chain seq x y z
N MET A 1 -38.26 40.35 6.44
CA MET A 1 -38.18 38.89 6.17
C MET A 1 -36.98 38.56 5.29
N GLU A 2 -36.58 39.45 4.37
CA GLU A 2 -35.32 39.36 3.60
C GLU A 2 -34.05 39.43 4.47
N ASP A 3 -34.01 40.26 5.53
CA ASP A 3 -32.84 40.39 6.44
C ASP A 3 -32.48 39.15 7.26
N LEU A 4 -33.38 38.18 7.37
CA LEU A 4 -33.12 36.92 8.08
C LEU A 4 -32.42 35.90 7.20
N TYR A 5 -32.65 35.96 5.88
CA TYR A 5 -32.01 35.07 4.91
C TYR A 5 -30.53 35.42 4.74
N TYR A 6 -30.19 36.72 4.66
CA TYR A 6 -28.80 37.17 4.51
C TYR A 6 -27.94 37.01 5.76
N ARG A 7 -28.55 36.95 6.95
CA ARG A 7 -27.83 36.75 8.22
C ARG A 7 -27.77 35.30 8.66
N PHE A 8 -28.47 34.40 7.97
CA PHE A 8 -28.52 32.99 8.35
C PHE A 8 -27.12 32.36 8.31
N ASP A 9 -26.35 32.58 7.24
CA ASP A 9 -25.00 31.99 7.13
C ASP A 9 -24.01 32.56 8.16
N ASP A 10 -24.19 33.83 8.55
CA ASP A 10 -23.34 34.50 9.55
C ASP A 10 -23.76 34.19 11.00
N GLU A 11 -25.05 33.94 11.25
CA GLU A 11 -25.65 33.76 12.58
C GLU A 11 -26.07 32.29 12.87
N LYS A 12 -25.93 31.36 11.91
CA LYS A 12 -26.28 29.94 12.10
C LYS A 12 -25.43 29.37 13.22
N ILE A 13 -26.11 28.85 14.24
CA ILE A 13 -25.46 28.12 15.31
C ILE A 13 -25.02 26.78 14.74
N ILE A 14 -23.78 26.71 14.31
CA ILE A 14 -23.13 25.45 13.98
C ILE A 14 -22.94 24.73 15.31
N THR A 15 -23.67 23.63 15.48
CA THR A 15 -23.38 22.72 16.57
C THR A 15 -22.18 21.90 16.11
N PRO A 16 -20.96 22.16 16.61
CA PRO A 16 -19.81 21.36 16.23
C PRO A 16 -20.14 19.90 16.57
N PRO A 17 -19.76 18.93 15.72
CA PRO A 17 -19.89 17.54 16.10
C PRO A 17 -19.22 17.35 17.45
N LYS A 18 -19.85 16.56 18.33
CA LYS A 18 -19.29 16.26 19.64
C LYS A 18 -17.83 15.89 19.46
N GLU A 19 -16.94 16.67 20.08
CA GLU A 19 -15.51 16.46 20.03
C GLU A 19 -15.25 14.98 20.32
N ILE A 20 -14.77 14.25 19.31
CA ILE A 20 -14.53 12.82 19.43
C ILE A 20 -13.22 12.69 20.19
N VAL A 21 -13.30 12.82 21.51
CA VAL A 21 -12.20 12.45 22.39
C VAL A 21 -12.01 10.96 22.20
N PHE A 22 -10.84 10.58 21.65
CA PHE A 22 -10.46 9.18 21.53
C PHE A 22 -10.67 8.50 22.88
N SER A 23 -11.59 7.55 22.89
CA SER A 23 -11.86 6.70 24.05
C SER A 23 -11.66 5.28 23.58
N LYS A 24 -10.63 4.63 24.12
CA LYS A 24 -10.37 3.21 23.91
C LYS A 24 -11.61 2.35 24.17
N ASP A 25 -12.45 2.77 25.12
CA ASP A 25 -13.66 2.06 25.54
C ASP A 25 -14.83 2.23 24.57
N LYS A 26 -14.78 3.23 23.68
CA LYS A 26 -15.80 3.48 22.63
C LYS A 26 -15.47 2.83 21.29
N ILE A 27 -14.33 2.15 21.16
CA ILE A 27 -14.02 1.37 19.96
C ILE A 27 -15.05 0.24 19.88
N PRO A 28 -15.87 0.16 18.80
CA PRO A 28 -16.90 -0.87 18.69
C PRO A 28 -16.28 -2.25 18.94
N SER A 29 -16.84 -3.02 19.86
CA SER A 29 -16.35 -4.34 20.24
C SER A 29 -16.62 -5.41 19.16
N ARG A 30 -16.60 -5.04 17.87
CA ARG A 30 -16.53 -5.98 16.74
C ARG A 30 -15.13 -6.59 16.66
N ASN A 31 -14.67 -7.13 17.80
CA ASN A 31 -13.54 -8.03 17.88
C ASN A 31 -14.02 -9.40 17.38
N ILE A 32 -14.26 -9.51 16.08
CA ILE A 32 -14.35 -10.83 15.44
C ILE A 32 -12.94 -11.41 15.53
N LYS A 33 -12.70 -12.20 16.58
CA LYS A 33 -11.47 -12.96 16.72
C LYS A 33 -11.59 -14.16 15.80
N ILE A 34 -10.92 -14.09 14.67
CA ILE A 34 -10.76 -15.23 13.78
C ILE A 34 -9.48 -15.93 14.21
N ASP A 35 -9.60 -17.18 14.64
CA ASP A 35 -8.43 -17.99 14.97
C ASP A 35 -7.88 -18.65 13.71
N PHE A 36 -6.65 -18.29 13.36
CA PHE A 36 -5.89 -18.91 12.29
C PHE A 36 -4.78 -19.83 12.83
N SER A 37 -4.82 -20.17 14.12
CA SER A 37 -3.95 -21.20 14.67
C SER A 37 -4.11 -22.49 13.86
N ASN A 38 -2.98 -23.17 13.60
CA ASN A 38 -2.92 -24.38 12.76
C ASN A 38 -3.37 -24.20 11.29
N SER A 39 -3.63 -22.97 10.83
CA SER A 39 -3.90 -22.69 9.42
C SER A 39 -2.60 -22.42 8.67
N ARG A 40 -2.50 -22.94 7.44
CA ARG A 40 -1.41 -22.56 6.54
C ARG A 40 -1.69 -21.15 6.01
N LEU A 41 -0.91 -20.15 6.37
CA LEU A 41 -1.06 -18.80 5.83
C LEU A 41 -0.25 -18.63 4.54
N GLN A 42 -0.70 -17.76 3.65
CA GLN A 42 0.06 -17.36 2.47
C GLN A 42 0.54 -15.92 2.65
N VAL A 43 1.82 -15.70 2.37
CA VAL A 43 2.46 -14.39 2.50
C VAL A 43 3.29 -14.12 1.26
N ILE A 44 3.20 -12.90 0.74
CA ILE A 44 4.15 -12.38 -0.26
C ILE A 44 5.25 -11.65 0.50
N VAL A 45 6.51 -12.00 0.21
CA VAL A 45 7.67 -11.37 0.82
C VAL A 45 8.35 -10.47 -0.19
N LYS A 46 8.63 -9.22 0.20
CA LYS A 46 9.30 -8.23 -0.66
C LYS A 46 10.44 -7.58 0.12
N LEU A 47 11.61 -7.54 -0.49
CA LEU A 47 12.75 -6.76 0.01
C LEU A 47 12.84 -5.47 -0.78
N ALA A 48 13.03 -4.36 -0.08
CA ALA A 48 13.25 -3.07 -0.72
C ALA A 48 14.35 -2.29 -0.01
N ASN A 49 15.20 -1.66 -0.80
CA ASN A 49 16.32 -0.88 -0.32
C ASN A 49 16.26 0.51 -0.97
N ILE A 50 16.42 1.54 -0.16
CA ILE A 50 16.68 2.90 -0.63
C ILE A 50 18.11 3.23 -0.21
N VAL A 51 18.96 3.52 -1.18
CA VAL A 51 20.36 3.86 -0.98
C VAL A 51 20.58 5.28 -1.48
N LEU A 52 21.17 6.11 -0.62
CA LEU A 52 21.50 7.50 -0.91
C LEU A 52 23.02 7.64 -0.97
N SER A 53 23.49 8.46 -1.90
CA SER A 53 24.90 8.81 -2.05
C SER A 53 25.09 10.32 -1.87
N PRO A 54 26.31 10.82 -1.65
CA PRO A 54 26.57 12.26 -1.61
C PRO A 54 26.03 13.02 -2.84
N GLU A 55 26.11 12.41 -4.03
CA GLU A 55 25.63 12.98 -5.29
C GLU A 55 24.10 12.94 -5.41
N ASN A 56 23.45 11.95 -4.78
CA ASN A 56 22.00 11.81 -4.72
C ASN A 56 21.55 11.61 -3.26
N SER A 57 21.65 12.70 -2.50
CA SER A 57 21.54 12.69 -1.04
C SER A 57 20.11 12.72 -0.50
N LYS A 58 19.09 12.78 -1.38
CA LYS A 58 17.69 12.95 -0.99
C LYS A 58 16.79 11.91 -1.63
N TYR A 59 15.86 11.39 -0.84
CA TYR A 59 14.70 10.62 -1.29
C TYR A 59 13.44 11.48 -1.12
N ASN A 60 12.72 11.73 -2.22
CA ASN A 60 11.56 12.61 -2.24
C ASN A 60 10.27 11.98 -1.66
N GLY A 61 10.36 10.78 -1.10
CA GLY A 61 9.20 10.04 -0.61
C GLY A 61 8.59 9.12 -1.68
N GLY A 62 7.61 8.34 -1.24
CA GLY A 62 6.81 7.48 -2.11
C GLY A 62 5.56 8.17 -2.63
N VAL A 63 4.72 7.40 -3.30
CA VAL A 63 3.36 7.82 -3.67
C VAL A 63 2.35 7.21 -2.70
N TRP A 64 1.15 7.79 -2.62
CA TRP A 64 0.04 7.18 -1.89
C TRP A 64 -0.40 5.90 -2.61
N HIS A 65 -0.41 4.77 -1.89
CA HIS A 65 -0.82 3.47 -2.43
C HIS A 65 -1.34 2.51 -1.35
N ILE A 66 -2.08 1.50 -1.80
CA ILE A 66 -2.35 0.25 -1.08
C ILE A 66 -1.49 -0.87 -1.69
N GLU A 67 -1.27 -1.97 -0.98
CA GLU A 67 -0.41 -3.05 -1.48
C GLU A 67 -1.17 -4.05 -2.33
N GLY A 68 -0.57 -4.42 -3.46
CA GLY A 68 -1.10 -5.42 -4.38
C GLY A 68 -2.27 -4.94 -5.25
N MET A 69 -2.83 -5.87 -6.01
CA MET A 69 -4.03 -5.76 -6.81
C MET A 69 -5.03 -6.84 -6.36
N GLU A 70 -6.21 -6.86 -6.98
CA GLU A 70 -7.32 -7.77 -6.61
C GLU A 70 -6.93 -9.26 -6.66
N ASN A 71 -6.00 -9.64 -7.53
CA ASN A 71 -5.54 -11.02 -7.68
C ASN A 71 -4.57 -11.47 -6.56
N GLU A 72 -3.85 -10.56 -5.91
CA GLU A 72 -2.98 -10.90 -4.78
C GLU A 72 -3.75 -11.03 -3.45
N LYS A 73 -4.96 -10.50 -3.35
CA LYS A 73 -5.84 -10.64 -2.17
C LYS A 73 -5.17 -10.25 -0.85
N ILE A 74 -4.38 -9.18 -0.85
CA ILE A 74 -3.63 -8.72 0.32
C ILE A 74 -4.58 -8.04 1.32
N VAL A 75 -4.63 -8.54 2.56
CA VAL A 75 -5.50 -8.02 3.63
C VAL A 75 -4.73 -7.24 4.70
N ALA A 76 -3.43 -7.49 4.86
CA ALA A 76 -2.60 -6.77 5.81
C ALA A 76 -1.14 -6.68 5.33
N THR A 77 -0.47 -5.63 5.81
CA THR A 77 0.93 -5.34 5.47
C THR A 77 1.74 -5.25 6.76
N GLY A 78 2.85 -5.97 6.79
CA GLY A 78 3.89 -5.89 7.80
C GLY A 78 5.18 -5.35 7.19
N ILE A 79 5.80 -4.34 7.79
CA ILE A 79 7.08 -3.76 7.32
C ILE A 79 8.08 -3.79 8.47
N TYR A 80 9.22 -4.44 8.25
CA TYR A 80 10.33 -4.48 9.18
C TYR A 80 11.51 -3.66 8.66
N TYR A 81 11.86 -2.60 9.37
CA TYR A 81 12.98 -1.69 9.06
C TYR A 81 14.28 -2.25 9.62
N TYR A 82 14.82 -3.31 9.02
CA TYR A 82 15.91 -4.08 9.61
C TYR A 82 17.27 -3.37 9.57
N SER A 83 17.46 -2.35 8.73
CA SER A 83 18.71 -1.58 8.70
C SER A 83 18.50 -0.16 8.18
N ASN A 84 18.80 0.82 9.02
CA ASN A 84 18.83 2.24 8.68
C ASN A 84 20.20 2.79 9.09
N GLU A 85 20.94 3.40 8.16
CA GLU A 85 22.26 3.95 8.43
C GLU A 85 22.43 5.29 7.70
N ASN A 86 22.98 6.28 8.39
CA ASN A 86 23.30 7.59 7.84
C ASN A 86 22.14 8.27 7.07
N VAL A 87 20.92 8.14 7.57
CA VAL A 87 19.72 8.78 7.01
C VAL A 87 18.98 9.52 8.11
N THR A 88 18.34 10.63 7.75
CA THR A 88 17.44 11.34 8.66
C THR A 88 16.22 10.48 8.98
N GLU A 89 15.56 10.81 10.10
CA GLU A 89 14.27 10.23 10.43
C GLU A 89 13.23 10.51 9.35
N SER A 90 12.28 9.59 9.24
CA SER A 90 11.21 9.62 8.25
C SER A 90 10.02 8.87 8.81
N CYS A 91 8.87 9.01 8.18
CA CYS A 91 7.64 8.43 8.68
C CYS A 91 6.81 7.83 7.55
N LEU A 92 5.92 6.94 7.96
CA LEU A 92 4.89 6.36 7.12
C LEU A 92 3.60 7.13 7.42
N GLY A 93 3.14 7.91 6.45
CA GLY A 93 1.86 8.60 6.53
C GLY A 93 0.72 7.65 6.15
N PHE A 94 -0.43 7.81 6.78
CA PHE A 94 -1.63 7.02 6.53
C PHE A 94 -2.82 7.93 6.21
N ARG A 95 -3.66 7.50 5.27
CA ARG A 95 -4.97 8.07 5.02
C ARG A 95 -5.98 6.98 4.70
N VAL A 96 -7.26 7.29 4.88
CA VAL A 96 -8.38 6.38 4.57
C VAL A 96 -9.38 7.10 3.68
N GLN A 97 -10.08 6.35 2.86
CA GLN A 97 -11.24 6.86 2.15
C GLN A 97 -12.35 7.16 3.15
N ILE A 98 -13.07 8.25 2.92
CA ILE A 98 -14.30 8.56 3.64
C ILE A 98 -15.47 8.58 2.67
N SER A 99 -16.66 8.28 3.19
CA SER A 99 -17.89 8.49 2.44
C SER A 99 -18.24 9.97 2.43
N GLU A 100 -18.91 10.40 1.38
CA GLU A 100 -19.54 11.71 1.32
C GLU A 100 -20.48 11.86 2.53
N PRO A 101 -20.33 12.93 3.34
CA PRO A 101 -21.20 13.16 4.49
C PRO A 101 -22.60 13.60 4.02
N ASP A 102 -23.61 13.37 4.85
CA ASP A 102 -24.93 13.98 4.64
C ASP A 102 -24.89 15.44 5.16
N TYR A 103 -25.28 16.41 4.32
CA TYR A 103 -25.34 17.84 4.67
C TYR A 103 -26.46 18.57 3.92
N GLU A 104 -26.85 19.75 4.40
CA GLU A 104 -27.83 20.62 3.73
C GLU A 104 -27.17 21.31 2.52
N GLN A 105 -27.88 21.39 1.39
CA GLN A 105 -27.36 22.02 0.17
C GLN A 105 -26.83 23.45 0.45
N ASN A 106 -25.65 23.75 -0.07
CA ASN A 106 -24.90 25.00 0.13
C ASN A 106 -24.39 25.27 1.57
N ASP A 107 -24.51 24.33 2.51
CA ASP A 107 -23.99 24.50 3.88
C ASP A 107 -22.49 24.17 3.98
N ALA A 108 -21.68 24.90 3.22
CA ALA A 108 -20.22 24.75 3.18
C ALA A 108 -19.58 24.96 4.56
N THR A 109 -20.15 25.84 5.37
CA THR A 109 -19.65 26.15 6.71
C THR A 109 -19.81 24.95 7.65
N TYR A 110 -20.98 24.31 7.69
CA TYR A 110 -21.15 23.09 8.48
C TYR A 110 -20.23 21.97 8.00
N VAL A 111 -20.11 21.74 6.70
CA VAL A 111 -19.27 20.65 6.19
C VAL A 111 -17.80 20.83 6.56
N LYS A 112 -17.30 22.06 6.45
CA LYS A 112 -15.93 22.40 6.84
C LYS A 112 -15.72 22.23 8.34
N GLU A 113 -16.62 22.76 9.17
CA GLU A 113 -16.47 22.70 10.63
C GLU A 113 -16.67 21.27 11.18
N ALA A 114 -17.60 20.49 10.60
CA ALA A 114 -17.95 19.17 11.10
C ALA A 114 -17.04 18.05 10.55
N PHE A 115 -16.67 18.12 9.27
CA PHE A 115 -15.94 17.05 8.59
C PHE A 115 -14.54 17.47 8.14
N SER A 116 -14.18 18.75 8.27
CA SER A 116 -12.92 19.30 7.73
C SER A 116 -12.79 19.08 6.23
N LEU A 117 -13.91 19.16 5.51
CA LEU A 117 -13.99 19.06 4.05
C LEU A 117 -14.46 20.39 3.47
N ALA A 118 -13.83 20.83 2.38
CA ALA A 118 -14.28 21.93 1.54
C ALA A 118 -14.75 21.40 0.17
N ASP A 119 -15.42 22.26 -0.60
CA ASP A 119 -15.77 21.95 -1.99
C ASP A 119 -14.53 21.55 -2.79
N GLU A 120 -14.67 20.54 -3.63
CA GLU A 120 -13.62 19.89 -4.43
C GLU A 120 -12.49 19.22 -3.63
N ASP A 121 -12.59 19.16 -2.29
CA ASP A 121 -11.62 18.40 -1.49
C ASP A 121 -11.71 16.91 -1.82
N PRO A 122 -10.59 16.19 -1.73
CA PRO A 122 -10.60 14.75 -1.95
C PRO A 122 -11.32 14.04 -0.79
N LEU A 123 -12.17 13.05 -1.11
CA LEU A 123 -12.87 12.19 -0.13
C LEU A 123 -11.93 11.20 0.58
N ASN A 124 -10.89 11.72 1.24
CA ASN A 124 -10.02 10.98 2.14
C ASN A 124 -9.73 11.78 3.41
N GLN A 125 -9.42 11.06 4.49
CA GLN A 125 -8.98 11.64 5.74
C GLN A 125 -7.58 11.18 6.10
N TYR A 126 -6.70 12.13 6.44
CA TYR A 126 -5.38 11.82 6.96
C TYR A 126 -5.46 11.26 8.37
N LEU A 127 -4.95 10.05 8.58
CA LEU A 127 -4.97 9.34 9.86
C LEU A 127 -3.74 9.62 10.72
N GLY A 128 -2.77 10.38 10.20
CA GLY A 128 -1.52 10.66 10.88
C GLY A 128 -0.33 9.91 10.28
N LYS A 129 0.74 9.81 11.07
CA LYS A 129 2.02 9.25 10.67
C LYS A 129 2.70 8.49 11.80
N VAL A 130 3.52 7.52 11.43
CA VAL A 130 4.33 6.73 12.38
C VAL A 130 5.79 6.74 11.94
N ASP A 131 6.72 6.97 12.86
CA ASP A 131 8.14 7.01 12.54
C ASP A 131 8.67 5.63 12.12
N THR A 132 9.57 5.65 11.15
CA THR A 132 10.13 4.44 10.51
C THR A 132 11.54 4.13 11.02
N LEU A 133 11.64 4.01 12.35
CA LEU A 133 12.90 3.77 13.05
C LEU A 133 13.52 2.41 12.71
N GLY A 134 14.85 2.34 12.72
CA GLY A 134 15.57 1.07 12.56
C GLY A 134 15.20 0.08 13.67
N GLY A 135 15.03 -1.20 13.32
CA GLY A 135 14.59 -2.26 14.23
C GLY A 135 13.08 -2.27 14.52
N ARG A 136 12.29 -1.32 13.99
CA ARG A 136 10.84 -1.29 14.18
C ARG A 136 10.11 -2.18 13.18
N CYS A 137 9.08 -2.87 13.65
CA CYS A 137 8.09 -3.56 12.83
C CYS A 137 6.75 -2.80 12.89
N LEU A 138 6.19 -2.47 11.73
CA LEU A 138 4.87 -1.86 11.59
C LEU A 138 3.92 -2.88 10.98
N VAL A 139 2.73 -3.04 11.54
CA VAL A 139 1.68 -3.92 11.00
C VAL A 139 0.39 -3.15 10.94
N PHE A 140 -0.26 -3.13 9.78
CA PHE A 140 -1.50 -2.41 9.53
C PHE A 140 -2.38 -3.13 8.51
N PRO A 141 -3.71 -2.98 8.57
CA PRO A 141 -4.60 -3.56 7.57
C PRO A 141 -4.41 -2.86 6.21
N ASN A 142 -4.55 -3.61 5.12
CA ASN A 142 -4.34 -3.11 3.75
C ASN A 142 -5.53 -2.27 3.23
N ILE A 143 -6.34 -1.74 4.14
CA ILE A 143 -7.40 -0.75 3.86
C ILE A 143 -6.89 0.69 4.02
N TYR A 144 -5.75 0.88 4.67
CA TYR A 144 -5.12 2.19 4.81
C TYR A 144 -4.19 2.45 3.64
N GLN A 145 -4.44 3.56 2.95
CA GLN A 145 -3.48 4.05 1.99
C GLN A 145 -2.30 4.65 2.74
N HIS A 146 -1.10 4.36 2.28
CA HIS A 146 0.10 4.82 2.95
C HIS A 146 1.12 5.44 1.99
N LYS A 147 1.97 6.30 2.54
CA LYS A 147 3.02 7.00 1.81
C LYS A 147 4.25 7.15 2.67
N VAL A 148 5.40 6.70 2.15
CA VAL A 148 6.71 6.96 2.75
C VAL A 148 7.02 8.45 2.59
N GLN A 149 7.33 9.14 3.68
CA GLN A 149 7.72 10.54 3.65
C GLN A 149 9.16 10.72 3.16
N PRO A 150 9.55 11.92 2.70
CA PRO A 150 10.92 12.21 2.28
C PRO A 150 11.94 11.96 3.40
N PHE A 151 13.19 11.74 3.02
CA PHE A 151 14.35 11.74 3.93
C PHE A 151 15.64 11.98 3.15
N GLU A 152 16.71 12.34 3.85
CA GLU A 152 18.02 12.60 3.25
C GLU A 152 19.15 11.99 4.06
N LEU A 153 20.38 12.10 3.56
CA LEU A 153 21.58 11.73 4.32
C LEU A 153 21.71 12.60 5.57
N ALA A 154 22.01 11.97 6.72
CA ALA A 154 22.31 12.70 7.94
C ALA A 154 23.69 13.38 7.87
N ASP A 155 24.71 12.63 7.42
CA ASP A 155 26.02 13.13 6.99
C ASP A 155 26.11 13.02 5.46
N LYS A 156 26.10 14.18 4.79
CA LYS A 156 26.11 14.30 3.33
C LYS A 156 27.45 13.93 2.68
N SER A 157 28.51 13.71 3.47
CA SER A 157 29.82 13.28 2.97
C SER A 157 29.92 11.77 2.75
N ARG A 158 29.00 10.99 3.33
CA ARG A 158 29.02 9.52 3.31
C ARG A 158 27.72 8.98 2.72
N PRO A 159 27.75 7.79 2.09
CA PRO A 159 26.52 7.11 1.69
C PRO A 159 25.69 6.69 2.91
N GLY A 160 24.42 6.40 2.68
CA GLY A 160 23.47 5.95 3.69
C GLY A 160 22.35 5.12 3.07
N HIS A 161 21.61 4.39 3.89
CA HIS A 161 20.55 3.52 3.40
C HIS A 161 19.40 3.33 4.38
N ARG A 162 18.28 2.90 3.80
CA ARG A 162 17.14 2.31 4.49
C ARG A 162 16.79 0.99 3.80
N LYS A 163 16.78 -0.10 4.56
CA LYS A 163 16.46 -1.43 4.06
C LYS A 163 15.28 -2.00 4.84
N ILE A 164 14.31 -2.51 4.09
CA ILE A 164 13.07 -3.02 4.63
C ILE A 164 12.74 -4.42 4.11
N LEU A 165 12.06 -5.18 4.97
CA LEU A 165 11.43 -6.44 4.64
C LEU A 165 9.92 -6.27 4.80
N CYS A 166 9.18 -6.42 3.71
CA CYS A 166 7.73 -6.34 3.70
C CYS A 166 7.12 -7.74 3.62
N PHE A 167 6.06 -7.94 4.39
CA PHE A 167 5.23 -9.13 4.42
C PHE A 167 3.80 -8.71 4.08
N PHE A 168 3.24 -9.25 3.01
CA PHE A 168 1.86 -9.01 2.63
C PHE A 168 1.05 -10.27 2.92
N LEU A 169 0.18 -10.20 3.92
CA LEU A 169 -0.71 -11.29 4.30
C LEU A 169 -1.81 -11.39 3.25
N ILE A 170 -1.90 -12.56 2.60
CA ILE A 170 -2.99 -12.90 1.70
C ILE A 170 -4.19 -13.31 2.54
N ASP A 171 -5.41 -12.95 2.11
CA ASP A 171 -6.68 -13.34 2.71
C ASP A 171 -6.67 -14.84 3.09
N PRO A 172 -6.66 -15.16 4.40
CA PRO A 172 -6.59 -16.55 4.86
C PRO A 172 -7.79 -17.42 4.44
N THR A 173 -8.91 -16.80 4.04
CA THR A 173 -10.12 -17.50 3.56
C THR A 173 -10.04 -17.88 2.08
N ARG A 174 -9.01 -17.41 1.38
CA ARG A 174 -8.77 -17.67 -0.05
C ARG A 174 -7.43 -18.37 -0.23
N ARG A 175 -7.30 -19.06 -1.36
CA ARG A 175 -6.02 -19.60 -1.83
C ARG A 175 -5.69 -19.05 -3.19
N ILE A 176 -4.47 -18.55 -3.33
CA ILE A 176 -3.92 -18.11 -4.62
C ILE A 176 -2.72 -18.98 -5.01
N LEU A 177 -2.33 -18.93 -6.28
CA LEU A 177 -1.18 -19.67 -6.79
C LEU A 177 0.12 -19.25 -6.08
N SER A 178 0.85 -20.21 -5.54
CA SER A 178 2.13 -19.98 -4.86
C SER A 178 3.29 -20.20 -5.82
N THR A 179 4.36 -19.41 -5.67
CA THR A 179 5.65 -19.63 -6.34
C THR A 179 6.23 -21.02 -6.05
N ALA A 180 5.83 -21.68 -4.97
CA ALA A 180 6.18 -23.09 -4.70
C ALA A 180 5.65 -24.08 -5.76
N ASN A 181 4.63 -23.68 -6.53
CA ASN A 181 4.01 -24.49 -7.57
C ASN A 181 4.40 -24.02 -8.99
N ILE A 182 5.24 -22.99 -9.10
CA ILE A 182 5.66 -22.44 -10.39
C ILE A 182 7.01 -23.05 -10.76
N PRO A 183 7.13 -23.74 -11.92
CA PRO A 183 8.42 -24.25 -12.36
C PRO A 183 9.41 -23.11 -12.66
N PRO A 184 10.72 -23.36 -12.63
CA PRO A 184 11.73 -22.39 -13.05
C PRO A 184 11.39 -21.79 -14.41
N GLN A 185 11.26 -20.47 -14.47
CA GLN A 185 10.81 -19.76 -15.68
C GLN A 185 11.97 -19.34 -16.60
N GLN A 186 13.17 -19.14 -16.04
CA GLN A 186 14.35 -18.68 -16.78
C GLN A 186 15.07 -19.85 -17.45
N ARG A 187 15.38 -19.71 -18.74
CA ARG A 187 16.11 -20.72 -19.53
C ARG A 187 17.40 -21.17 -18.84
N GLU A 188 18.14 -20.22 -18.30
CA GLU A 188 19.43 -20.44 -17.63
C GLU A 188 19.32 -21.30 -16.37
N TRP A 189 18.12 -21.45 -15.78
CA TRP A 189 17.91 -22.27 -14.59
C TRP A 189 17.50 -23.71 -14.93
N VAL A 190 17.05 -23.94 -16.17
CA VAL A 190 16.61 -25.24 -16.67
C VAL A 190 17.74 -25.99 -17.37
N ASP A 191 18.77 -25.29 -17.85
CA ASP A 191 19.92 -25.89 -18.54
C ASP A 191 20.82 -26.71 -17.58
N PRO A 192 20.94 -28.03 -17.77
CA PRO A 192 21.68 -28.92 -16.87
C PRO A 192 23.20 -28.69 -16.84
N GLU A 193 23.80 -28.00 -17.81
CA GLU A 193 25.26 -27.76 -17.82
C GLU A 193 25.69 -26.64 -16.85
N GLY A 194 24.77 -25.77 -16.41
CA GLY A 194 25.07 -24.64 -15.50
C GLY A 194 24.59 -24.80 -14.06
N SER A 195 23.68 -25.74 -13.77
CA SER A 195 23.02 -25.82 -12.46
C SER A 195 23.82 -26.65 -11.44
N LYS A 196 24.70 -25.97 -10.68
CA LYS A 196 25.25 -26.49 -9.41
C LYS A 196 24.22 -26.45 -8.26
N SER A 197 22.93 -26.24 -8.53
CA SER A 197 21.90 -26.17 -7.50
C SER A 197 21.15 -27.51 -7.38
N THR A 198 21.32 -28.18 -6.25
CA THR A 198 20.67 -29.45 -5.91
C THR A 198 19.15 -29.36 -5.81
N GLY A 199 18.58 -28.17 -5.64
CA GLY A 199 17.13 -27.94 -5.54
C GLY A 199 16.37 -27.97 -6.88
N ALA A 200 16.99 -27.53 -7.98
CA ALA A 200 16.32 -27.46 -9.29
C ALA A 200 16.06 -28.85 -9.89
N LYS A 201 16.96 -29.82 -9.65
CA LYS A 201 16.84 -31.19 -10.16
C LYS A 201 15.63 -31.95 -9.58
N SER A 202 15.26 -31.67 -8.34
CA SER A 202 14.15 -32.35 -7.65
C SER A 202 12.77 -31.93 -8.17
N VAL A 203 12.59 -30.69 -8.61
CA VAL A 203 11.30 -30.18 -9.09
C VAL A 203 11.02 -30.68 -10.51
N LEU A 204 12.05 -30.75 -11.36
CA LEU A 204 11.95 -31.19 -12.75
C LEU A 204 11.63 -32.70 -12.88
N GLN A 205 12.11 -33.56 -11.95
CA GLN A 205 11.88 -35.00 -12.03
C GLN A 205 10.42 -35.43 -11.73
N ASN A 206 9.65 -34.61 -11.00
CA ASN A 206 8.30 -34.97 -10.57
C ASN A 206 7.18 -34.42 -11.48
N GLN A 207 7.52 -33.69 -12.55
CA GLN A 207 6.55 -33.10 -13.50
C GLN A 207 6.54 -33.76 -14.89
N THR A 208 7.11 -34.95 -15.02
CA THR A 208 7.30 -35.65 -16.31
C THR A 208 6.06 -36.30 -16.93
N SER A 209 4.84 -36.02 -16.45
CA SER A 209 3.60 -36.55 -17.05
C SER A 209 2.74 -35.53 -17.80
N LEU A 210 3.13 -34.25 -17.81
CA LEU A 210 2.58 -33.24 -18.71
C LEU A 210 3.76 -32.75 -19.52
N ASP A 211 3.77 -32.97 -20.84
CA ASP A 211 4.81 -32.43 -21.72
C ASP A 211 4.72 -30.89 -21.76
N PRO A 212 5.52 -30.15 -20.96
CA PRO A 212 5.46 -28.69 -20.90
C PRO A 212 6.35 -28.08 -21.99
N LEU A 213 7.11 -28.91 -22.72
CA LEU A 213 8.04 -28.54 -23.79
C LEU A 213 7.36 -28.35 -25.15
N SER A 214 6.06 -28.62 -25.25
CA SER A 214 5.28 -28.35 -26.46
C SER A 214 4.87 -26.88 -26.64
N ARG A 215 5.09 -26.02 -25.63
CA ARG A 215 4.98 -24.57 -25.80
C ARG A 215 6.35 -24.01 -26.20
N SER A 216 6.46 -23.55 -27.44
CA SER A 216 7.67 -22.88 -27.99
C SER A 216 8.20 -21.72 -27.15
N ASP A 217 7.39 -21.21 -26.22
CA ASP A 217 7.61 -19.96 -25.52
C ASP A 217 8.06 -20.14 -24.06
N PHE A 218 8.31 -21.37 -23.60
CA PHE A 218 8.75 -21.65 -22.22
C PHE A 218 9.87 -22.70 -22.19
N PRO A 219 10.92 -22.55 -21.37
CA PRO A 219 11.26 -21.41 -20.50
C PRO A 219 11.60 -20.12 -21.27
N ILE A 220 11.46 -18.97 -20.62
CA ILE A 220 11.67 -17.63 -21.21
C ILE A 220 13.11 -17.14 -21.03
N ASP A 221 13.58 -16.31 -21.96
CA ASP A 221 14.85 -15.60 -21.81
C ASP A 221 14.72 -14.35 -20.92
N PHE A 222 15.87 -13.82 -20.53
CA PHE A 222 15.98 -12.66 -19.65
C PHE A 222 15.30 -11.39 -20.21
N GLU A 223 15.36 -11.18 -21.53
CA GLU A 223 14.75 -10.00 -22.15
C GLU A 223 13.22 -10.09 -22.17
N THR A 224 12.67 -11.28 -22.44
CA THR A 224 11.23 -11.56 -22.31
C THR A 224 10.78 -11.39 -20.85
N ALA A 225 11.56 -11.87 -19.88
CA ALA A 225 11.26 -11.69 -18.45
C ALA A 225 11.26 -10.20 -18.04
N LYS A 226 12.19 -9.39 -18.57
CA LYS A 226 12.19 -7.93 -18.37
C LYS A 226 10.96 -7.27 -18.99
N ALA A 227 10.56 -7.68 -20.19
CA ALA A 227 9.39 -7.13 -20.87
C ALA A 227 8.12 -7.38 -20.07
N HIS A 228 7.90 -8.62 -19.59
CA HIS A 228 6.79 -8.94 -18.69
C HIS A 228 6.84 -8.15 -17.38
N ARG A 229 8.03 -8.02 -16.77
CA ARG A 229 8.21 -7.18 -15.58
C ARG A 229 7.83 -5.73 -15.85
N LYS A 230 8.22 -5.16 -16.99
CA LYS A 230 7.89 -3.78 -17.35
C LYS A 230 6.39 -3.59 -17.50
N GLN A 231 5.72 -4.48 -18.23
CA GLN A 231 4.25 -4.46 -18.37
C GLN A 231 3.56 -4.50 -17.01
N LEU A 232 3.99 -5.40 -16.11
CA LEU A 232 3.46 -5.49 -14.74
C LEU A 232 3.64 -4.18 -13.96
N MET A 233 4.77 -3.49 -14.12
CA MET A 233 5.01 -2.20 -13.45
C MET A 233 4.11 -1.10 -14.01
N ASP A 234 3.87 -1.10 -15.32
CA ASP A 234 3.00 -0.14 -15.99
C ASP A 234 1.53 -0.33 -15.58
N GLU A 235 1.06 -1.59 -15.55
CA GLU A 235 -0.29 -1.94 -15.05
C GLU A 235 -0.49 -1.51 -13.59
N ARG A 236 0.49 -1.78 -12.72
CA ARG A 236 0.45 -1.36 -11.32
C ARG A 236 0.42 0.16 -11.15
N LYS A 237 1.18 0.89 -11.98
CA LYS A 237 1.16 2.36 -11.96
C LYS A 237 -0.22 2.90 -12.34
N PHE A 238 -0.84 2.34 -13.38
CA PHE A 238 -2.18 2.74 -13.80
C PHE A 238 -3.23 2.45 -12.72
N PHE A 239 -3.14 1.28 -12.08
CA PHE A 239 -4.01 0.93 -10.96
C PHE A 239 -3.86 1.90 -9.78
N VAL A 240 -2.62 2.23 -9.37
CA VAL A 240 -2.36 3.19 -8.29
C VAL A 240 -2.95 4.56 -8.62
N ASN A 241 -2.78 5.05 -9.85
CA ASN A 241 -3.38 6.32 -10.27
C ASN A 241 -4.90 6.26 -10.25
N THR A 242 -5.49 5.19 -10.80
CA THR A 242 -6.96 5.02 -10.83
C THR A 242 -7.55 4.95 -9.43
N VAL A 243 -6.92 4.23 -8.50
CA VAL A 243 -7.37 4.13 -7.10
C VAL A 243 -7.21 5.49 -6.41
N ASN A 244 -6.10 6.21 -6.64
CA ASN A 244 -5.97 7.58 -6.14
C ASN A 244 -7.12 8.44 -6.67
N GLU A 245 -7.22 8.63 -7.98
CA GLU A 245 -8.18 9.56 -8.60
C GLU A 245 -9.65 9.18 -8.33
N LYS A 246 -10.03 7.91 -8.41
CA LYS A 246 -11.44 7.50 -8.37
C LYS A 246 -11.95 7.10 -6.98
N VAL A 247 -11.06 6.75 -6.06
CA VAL A 247 -11.44 6.21 -4.74
C VAL A 247 -11.05 7.19 -3.63
N PHE A 248 -9.77 7.61 -3.59
CA PHE A 248 -9.26 8.45 -2.50
C PHE A 248 -9.33 9.95 -2.79
N GLU A 249 -9.19 10.35 -4.05
CA GLU A 249 -9.10 11.75 -4.52
C GLU A 249 -10.29 12.13 -5.39
N ARG A 250 -11.38 11.33 -5.32
CA ARG A 250 -12.65 11.72 -5.91
C ARG A 250 -13.07 13.06 -5.29
N PRO A 251 -13.32 14.10 -6.09
CA PRO A 251 -13.70 15.40 -5.57
C PRO A 251 -15.06 15.28 -4.88
N PHE A 252 -15.15 15.92 -3.73
CA PHE A 252 -16.39 16.17 -3.03
C PHE A 252 -17.07 17.39 -3.65
N SER A 253 -18.28 17.27 -4.16
CA SER A 253 -19.00 18.39 -4.80
C SER A 253 -20.12 18.87 -3.89
N LEU A 254 -20.05 20.14 -3.49
CA LEU A 254 -21.10 20.81 -2.69
C LEU A 254 -22.33 21.20 -3.53
N CYS A 255 -22.29 20.99 -4.84
CA CYS A 255 -23.27 21.51 -5.81
C CYS A 255 -24.19 20.45 -6.45
N GLU A 256 -24.04 19.15 -6.15
CA GLU A 256 -24.79 18.08 -6.82
C GLU A 256 -25.85 17.41 -5.93
N HIS A 257 -27.07 17.97 -5.93
CA HIS A 257 -28.35 17.24 -5.77
C HIS A 257 -29.46 17.96 -6.54
#